data_AF-A0A8X6J5N8-F1
#
_entry.id   AF-A0A8X6J5N8-F1
#
_cell.length_a   1.000
_cell.length_b   1.000
_cell.length_c   1.000
_cell.angle_alpha   90.00
_cell.angle_beta   90.00
_cell.angle_gamma   90.00
#
_symmetry.space_group_name_H-M   'P 1'
#
loop_
_entity.id
_entity.type
_entity.pdbx_description
1 polymer ?
#
loop_
_entity_poly.entity_id
_entity_poly.type
_entity_poly.pdbx_seq_one_letter_code
_entity_poly.pdbx_strand_id
1 'polypeptide(L)'
;MKYTITGETISRTDILTDSIPGDNAKSLKIHDNPVDCSEVLENGNNRSGVYTIYPRNRLTAGKSLPVYCDMETDEGGWTVSFILI
;
A
#
# COMPACT_ATOMS: atom_id res chain seq x y z
N MET A 1 6.49 -10.55 -0.73
CA MET A 1 7.34 -11.76 -0.96
C MET A 1 8.73 -11.42 -0.47
N LYS A 2 9.22 -12.15 0.54
CA LYS A 2 10.55 -11.91 1.14
C LYS A 2 11.56 -12.81 0.44
N TYR A 3 12.68 -12.25 -0.01
CA TYR A 3 13.77 -13.01 -0.64
C TYR A 3 15.03 -12.85 0.20
N THR A 4 15.85 -13.89 0.28
CA THR A 4 17.11 -13.84 1.02
C THR A 4 18.27 -13.86 0.04
N ILE A 5 19.08 -12.81 0.03
CA ILE A 5 20.30 -12.72 -0.79
C ILE A 5 21.45 -12.37 0.16
N THR A 6 22.53 -13.16 0.10
CA THR A 6 23.76 -12.95 0.90
C THR A 6 23.57 -12.81 2.43
N GLY A 7 22.48 -13.35 2.97
CA GLY A 7 22.20 -13.34 4.42
C GLY A 7 21.33 -12.18 4.91
N GLU A 8 20.93 -11.26 4.01
CA GLU A 8 19.95 -10.22 4.32
C GLU A 8 18.56 -10.63 3.80
N THR A 9 17.53 -10.35 4.60
CA THR A 9 16.14 -10.57 4.18
C THR A 9 15.66 -9.31 3.48
N ILE A 10 15.61 -9.38 2.15
CA ILE A 10 15.29 -8.27 1.27
C ILE A 10 13.80 -8.34 0.93
N SER A 11 13.11 -7.23 1.13
CA SER A 11 11.73 -7.05 0.70
C SER A 11 11.70 -6.67 -0.78
N ARG A 12 10.59 -6.96 -1.46
CA ARG A 12 10.39 -6.60 -2.87
C ARG A 12 10.51 -5.08 -3.11
N THR A 13 10.34 -4.29 -2.06
CA THR A 13 10.48 -2.82 -2.04
C THR A 13 11.94 -2.37 -2.14
N ASP A 14 12.87 -3.12 -1.55
CA ASP A 14 14.29 -2.73 -1.48
C ASP A 14 15.00 -2.88 -2.84
N ILE A 15 14.51 -3.78 -3.70
CA ILE A 15 15.02 -3.97 -5.08
C ILE A 15 14.53 -2.84 -6.00
N LEU A 16 13.44 -2.15 -5.63
CA LEU A 16 12.86 -1.05 -6.42
C LEU A 16 13.29 0.33 -5.91
N THR A 17 13.86 0.40 -4.70
CA THR A 17 14.42 1.63 -4.15
C THR A 17 15.94 1.63 -4.33
N ASP A 18 16.41 2.15 -5.46
CA ASP A 18 17.78 2.68 -5.54
C ASP A 18 17.85 3.92 -4.61
N SER A 19 17.90 3.69 -3.30
CA SER A 19 17.95 4.72 -2.28
C SER A 19 19.40 5.06 -1.99
N ILE A 20 19.90 6.07 -2.70
CA ILE A 20 21.12 6.80 -2.36
C ILE A 20 20.99 7.33 -0.91
N PRO A 21 22.00 7.17 -0.04
CA PRO A 21 21.97 7.71 1.31
C PRO A 21 22.03 9.25 1.27
N GLY A 22 21.00 9.95 1.76
CA GLY A 22 21.06 11.42 1.97
C GLY A 22 19.82 12.24 1.62
N ASP A 23 18.70 11.65 1.22
CA ASP A 23 17.47 12.38 0.92
C ASP A 23 16.56 12.48 2.17
N ASN A 24 16.23 13.71 2.55
CA ASN A 24 15.43 14.04 3.73
C ASN A 24 13.97 13.62 3.50
N ALA A 25 13.57 12.50 4.08
CA ALA A 25 12.19 12.04 4.25
C ALA A 25 11.30 12.30 3.03
N LYS A 26 11.62 11.66 1.89
CA LYS A 26 10.65 11.47 0.82
C LYS A 26 9.44 10.76 1.42
N SER A 27 8.27 11.41 1.38
CA SER A 27 6.97 10.83 1.71
C SER A 27 6.94 9.39 1.21
N LEU A 28 6.83 8.44 2.14
CA LEU A 28 7.07 7.02 1.98
C LEU A 28 6.03 6.37 1.04
N LYS A 29 5.97 6.76 -0.24
CA LYS A 29 5.13 6.10 -1.24
C LYS A 29 5.87 4.87 -1.73
N ILE A 30 5.60 3.74 -1.09
CA ILE A 30 6.10 2.41 -1.41
C ILE A 30 5.32 1.80 -2.58
N HIS A 31 4.02 2.13 -2.67
CA HIS A 31 3.08 1.64 -3.67
C HIS A 31 2.52 2.79 -4.50
N ASP A 32 2.91 2.87 -5.77
CA ASP A 32 2.36 3.88 -6.69
C ASP A 32 0.87 3.67 -6.96
N ASN A 33 0.42 2.41 -6.96
CA ASN A 33 -0.96 1.99 -7.21
C ASN A 33 -1.37 0.96 -6.16
N PRO A 34 -1.72 1.41 -4.93
CA PRO A 34 -2.05 0.50 -3.85
C PRO A 34 -3.27 -0.35 -4.21
N VAL A 35 -3.19 -1.66 -4.03
CA VAL A 35 -4.26 -2.60 -4.43
C VAL A 35 -5.38 -2.70 -3.40
N ASP A 36 -5.10 -2.33 -2.15
CA ASP A 36 -6.01 -2.33 -1.01
C ASP A 36 -5.53 -1.33 0.06
N CYS A 37 -6.29 -1.20 1.14
CA CYS A 37 -6.00 -0.27 2.23
C CYS A 37 -4.74 -0.63 3.03
N SER A 38 -4.24 -1.87 2.97
CA SER A 38 -2.99 -2.23 3.64
C SER A 38 -1.78 -1.60 2.94
N GLU A 39 -1.74 -1.61 1.61
CA GLU A 39 -0.71 -0.92 0.82
C GLU A 39 -0.82 0.62 0.96
N VAL A 40 -2.03 1.14 1.19
CA VAL A 40 -2.23 2.56 1.53
C VAL A 40 -1.63 2.90 2.91
N LEU A 41 -1.79 2.02 3.89
CA LEU A 41 -1.20 2.18 5.23
C LEU A 41 0.33 2.10 5.18
N GLU A 42 0.89 1.16 4.40
CA GLU A 42 2.34 1.06 4.15
C GLU A 42 2.91 2.33 3.51
N ASN A 43 2.10 3.06 2.73
CA ASN A 43 2.46 4.37 2.20
C ASN A 43 2.50 5.50 3.25
N GLY A 44 2.31 5.18 4.53
CA GLY A 44 2.27 6.12 5.65
C GLY A 44 0.92 6.82 5.84
N ASN A 45 -0.13 6.38 5.15
CA ASN A 45 -1.47 6.96 5.33
C ASN A 45 -2.17 6.28 6.51
N ASN A 46 -2.11 6.92 7.68
CA ASN A 46 -2.59 6.39 8.96
C ASN A 46 -3.92 7.00 9.44
N ARG A 47 -4.69 7.63 8.55
CA ARG A 47 -5.99 8.22 8.88
C ARG A 47 -7.09 7.49 8.14
N SER A 48 -8.19 7.22 8.83
CA SER A 48 -9.36 6.63 8.18
C SER A 48 -9.97 7.59 7.17
N GLY A 49 -10.51 7.08 6.06
CA GLY A 49 -11.07 7.91 5.00
C GLY A 49 -11.24 7.21 3.67
N VAL A 50 -11.69 7.93 2.64
CA VAL A 50 -11.84 7.37 1.29
C VAL A 50 -10.51 7.46 0.53
N TYR A 51 -10.00 6.32 0.08
CA TYR A 51 -8.79 6.21 -0.73
C TYR A 51 -9.09 5.55 -2.08
N THR A 52 -8.24 5.84 -3.06
CA THR A 52 -8.28 5.17 -4.36
C THR A 52 -7.34 3.98 -4.36
N ILE A 53 -7.87 2.80 -4.67
CA ILE A 53 -7.11 1.57 -4.82
C ILE A 53 -7.19 1.03 -6.25
N TYR A 54 -6.27 0.14 -6.62
CA TYR A 54 -6.13 -0.42 -7.97
C TYR A 54 -6.11 -1.97 -7.91
N PRO A 55 -7.26 -2.64 -7.66
CA PRO A 55 -7.26 -4.07 -7.45
C PRO A 55 -6.86 -4.84 -8.72
N ARG A 56 -5.95 -5.80 -8.57
CA ARG A 56 -5.40 -6.62 -9.67
C ARG A 56 -6.22 -7.89 -9.93
N ASN A 57 -7.52 -7.77 -10.13
CA ASN A 57 -8.37 -8.91 -10.51
C ASN A 57 -8.92 -8.74 -11.95
N ARG A 58 -9.38 -9.83 -12.57
CA ARG A 58 -9.87 -9.81 -13.97
C ARG A 58 -11.09 -8.91 -14.17
N LEU A 59 -11.93 -8.72 -13.15
CA LEU A 59 -13.15 -7.90 -13.21
C LEU A 59 -12.86 -6.41 -13.09
N THR A 60 -11.78 -6.04 -12.40
CA THR A 60 -11.35 -4.67 -12.12
C THR A 60 -10.07 -4.28 -12.87
N ALA A 61 -9.60 -5.10 -13.82
CA ALA A 61 -8.37 -4.85 -14.56
C ALA A 61 -8.38 -3.45 -15.19
N GLY A 62 -7.43 -2.61 -14.78
CA GLY A 62 -7.28 -1.23 -15.26
C GLY A 62 -8.26 -0.21 -14.65
N LYS A 63 -9.06 -0.59 -13.65
CA LYS A 63 -9.99 0.31 -12.95
C LYS A 63 -9.50 0.64 -11.55
N SER A 64 -9.53 1.92 -11.22
CA SER A 64 -9.38 2.40 -9.86
C SER A 64 -10.74 2.39 -9.14
N LEU A 65 -10.75 2.04 -7.86
CA LEU A 65 -11.96 2.05 -7.03
C LEU A 65 -11.76 2.97 -5.83
N PRO A 66 -12.70 3.89 -5.55
CA PRO A 66 -12.76 4.56 -4.26
C PRO A 66 -13.30 3.59 -3.20
N VAL A 67 -12.57 3.42 -2.11
CA VAL A 67 -12.95 2.58 -0.96
C VAL A 67 -12.78 3.35 0.34
N TYR A 68 -13.54 3.00 1.37
CA TYR A 68 -13.26 3.50 2.71
C TYR A 68 -12.16 2.62 3.34
N CYS A 69 -11.07 3.25 3.73
CA CYS A 69 -10.03 2.60 4.52
C CYS A 69 -10.21 2.98 5.98
N ASP A 70 -10.30 1.96 6.84
CA ASP A 70 -10.14 2.14 8.28
C ASP A 70 -8.67 1.87 8.62
N MET A 71 -7.99 2.94 9.06
CA MET A 71 -6.54 2.94 9.36
C MET A 71 -6.25 3.05 10.86
N GLU A 72 -7.29 3.12 11.68
CA GLU A 72 -7.18 3.44 13.10
C GLU A 72 -7.65 2.28 13.99
N THR A 73 -8.56 1.43 13.49
CA THR A 73 -9.03 0.23 14.19
C THR A 73 -8.07 -0.94 14.00
N ASP A 74 -7.72 -1.63 15.09
CA ASP A 74 -6.97 -2.89 15.07
C ASP A 74 -5.76 -2.87 14.12
N GLU A 75 -4.83 -1.93 14.35
CA GLU A 75 -3.61 -1.71 13.55
C GLU A 75 -3.85 -1.17 12.12
N GLY A 76 -5.11 -1.02 11.70
CA GLY A 76 -5.50 -0.37 10.45
C GLY A 76 -5.36 -1.25 9.20
N GLY A 77 -5.46 -0.62 8.03
CA GLY A 77 -5.32 -1.30 6.73
C GLY A 77 -6.59 -2.01 6.25
N TRP A 78 -7.72 -1.79 6.91
CA TRP A 78 -8.98 -2.45 6.60
C TRP A 78 -9.63 -1.80 5.37
N THR A 79 -9.93 -2.64 4.37
CA THR A 79 -10.69 -2.20 3.19
C THR A 79 -12.18 -2.45 3.43
N VAL A 80 -12.92 -1.37 3.67
CA VAL A 80 -14.37 -1.41 3.86
C VAL A 80 -15.04 -1.00 2.55
N SER A 81 -15.73 -1.95 1.91
CA SER A 81 -16.53 -1.64 0.73
C SER A 81 -17.79 -0.89 1.14
N PHE A 82 -18.18 0.13 0.37
CA PHE A 82 -19.54 0.69 0.41
C PHE A 82 -20.54 -0.32 -0.17
N ILE A 83 -20.68 -1.50 0.44
CA ILE A 83 -21.87 -2.32 0.26
C ILE A 83 -22.92 -1.69 1.17
N LEU A 84 -23.61 -0.68 0.66
CA LEU A 84 -24.92 -0.34 1.18
C LEU A 84 -25.83 -1.51 0.79
N ILE A 85 -26.21 -2.28 1.81
CA ILE A 85 -27.40 -3.13 1.88
C ILE A 85 -28.63 -2.45 1.26
#